data_AF-A0A5E4NK64-F1
#
_entry.id   AF-A0A5E4NK64-F1
#
_cell.length_a   1.000
_cell.length_b   1.000
_cell.length_c   1.000
_cell.angle_alpha   90.00
_cell.angle_beta   90.00
_cell.angle_gamma   90.00
#
_symmetry.space_group_name_H-M   'P 1'
#
loop_
_entity.id
_entity.type
_entity.pdbx_description
1 polymer ?
#
loop_
_entity_poly.entity_id
_entity_poly.type
_entity_poly.pdbx_seq_one_letter_code
_entity_poly.pdbx_strand_id
1 'polypeptide(L)'
;MYAELQKSYYGCYMVTTLLTRSEFKTYAPIIVIDMSQQNDNLKTSTLDLGIEFEADIEFPPFTSAYCLILHDQIITYNPFNGEVRVL
;
A
#
# COMPACT_ATOMS: atom_id res chain seq x y z
N MET A 1 -8.32 -3.47 -5.80
CA MET A 1 -7.69 -2.43 -4.97
C MET A 1 -7.69 -2.84 -3.50
N TYR A 2 -8.79 -2.70 -2.73
CA TYR A 2 -8.83 -3.19 -1.33
C TYR A 2 -8.67 -4.72 -1.18
N ALA A 3 -9.53 -5.49 -1.85
CA ALA A 3 -9.50 -6.96 -1.78
C ALA A 3 -8.23 -7.57 -2.41
N GLU A 4 -7.75 -6.95 -3.50
CA GLU A 4 -6.56 -7.40 -4.23
C GLU A 4 -5.25 -7.07 -3.50
N LEU A 5 -5.21 -6.01 -2.68
CA LEU A 5 -4.06 -5.71 -1.83
C LEU A 5 -3.69 -6.90 -0.95
N GLN A 6 -4.68 -7.60 -0.40
CA GLN A 6 -4.43 -8.78 0.43
C GLN A 6 -3.67 -9.85 -0.35
N LYS A 7 -3.94 -10.02 -1.64
CA LYS A 7 -3.23 -10.98 -2.48
C LYS A 7 -1.79 -10.56 -2.74
N SER A 8 -1.57 -9.33 -3.16
CA SER A 8 -0.21 -8.84 -3.48
C SER A 8 0.66 -8.74 -2.23
N TYR A 9 0.10 -8.25 -1.11
CA TYR A 9 0.84 -8.03 0.12
C TYR A 9 1.17 -9.33 0.88
N TYR A 10 0.21 -10.26 1.03
CA TYR A 10 0.45 -11.52 1.76
C TYR A 10 0.89 -12.68 0.87
N GLY A 11 0.94 -12.51 -0.45
CA GLY A 11 1.23 -13.59 -1.40
C GLY A 11 0.20 -14.72 -1.37
N CYS A 12 -1.03 -14.45 -0.92
CA CYS A 12 -2.07 -15.46 -0.74
C CYS A 12 -3.14 -15.36 -1.84
N TYR A 13 -3.48 -16.49 -2.46
CA TYR A 13 -4.52 -16.54 -3.49
C TYR A 13 -5.95 -16.45 -2.93
N MET A 14 -6.12 -16.76 -1.64
CA MET A 14 -7.41 -16.72 -0.96
C MET A 14 -7.61 -15.35 -0.32
N VAL A 15 -8.56 -14.58 -0.86
CA VAL A 15 -8.94 -13.28 -0.30
C VAL A 15 -10.07 -13.46 0.69
N THR A 16 -9.86 -12.92 1.89
CA THR A 16 -10.87 -12.82 2.93
C THR A 16 -11.04 -11.35 3.27
N THR A 17 -11.94 -10.67 2.57
CA THR A 17 -12.24 -9.26 2.84
C THR A 17 -13.00 -9.14 4.17
N LEU A 18 -12.55 -8.25 5.04
CA LEU A 18 -13.22 -7.96 6.31
C LEU A 18 -14.57 -7.26 6.11
N LEU A 19 -14.65 -6.41 5.08
CA LEU A 19 -15.82 -5.59 4.79
C LEU A 19 -16.49 -6.04 3.49
N THR A 20 -17.82 -6.09 3.47
CA THR A 20 -18.59 -6.16 2.24
C THR A 20 -18.44 -4.87 1.42
N ARG A 21 -18.83 -4.91 0.14
CA ARG A 21 -18.76 -3.74 -0.74
C ARG A 21 -19.55 -2.53 -0.18
N SER A 22 -20.71 -2.77 0.43
CA SER A 22 -21.53 -1.72 1.03
C SER A 22 -20.85 -1.12 2.27
N GLU A 23 -20.34 -1.97 3.16
CA GLU A 23 -19.67 -1.50 4.38
C GLU A 23 -18.39 -0.73 4.07
N PHE A 24 -17.62 -1.20 3.08
CA PHE A 24 -16.42 -0.49 2.61
C PHE A 24 -16.76 0.94 2.15
N LYS A 25 -17.81 1.10 1.33
CA LYS A 25 -18.24 2.42 0.84
C LYS A 25 -18.69 3.34 1.98
N THR A 26 -19.33 2.80 3.00
CA THR A 26 -19.92 3.59 4.08
C THR A 26 -18.89 3.96 5.16
N TYR A 27 -18.00 3.03 5.51
CA TYR A 27 -17.20 3.14 6.73
C TYR A 27 -15.70 3.31 6.48
N ALA A 28 -15.19 2.84 5.35
CA ALA A 28 -13.75 2.80 5.13
C ALA A 28 -13.40 2.92 3.64
N PRO A 29 -13.70 4.06 2.99
CA PRO A 29 -13.19 4.33 1.65
C PRO A 29 -11.67 4.54 1.74
N ILE A 30 -10.91 3.46 1.64
CA ILE A 30 -9.44 3.46 1.65
C ILE A 30 -8.93 3.42 0.21
N ILE A 31 -7.98 4.31 -0.10
CA ILE A 31 -7.22 4.25 -1.35
C ILE A 31 -5.94 3.48 -1.12
N VAL A 32 -5.69 2.45 -1.92
CA VAL A 32 -4.48 1.63 -1.87
C VAL A 32 -3.59 1.98 -3.07
N ILE A 33 -2.42 2.55 -2.81
CA ILE A 33 -1.40 2.83 -3.83
C ILE A 33 -0.30 1.78 -3.68
N ASP A 34 -0.21 0.85 -4.62
CA ASP A 34 0.82 -0.19 -4.65
C ASP A 34 2.04 0.31 -5.43
N MET A 35 3.15 0.56 -4.72
CA MET A 35 4.41 1.03 -5.29
C MET A 35 5.46 -0.09 -5.41
N SER A 36 5.08 -1.35 -5.21
CA SER A 36 6.03 -2.49 -5.23
C SER A 36 6.63 -2.75 -6.61
N GLN A 37 5.94 -2.40 -7.69
CA GLN A 37 6.37 -2.64 -9.08
C GLN A 37 6.96 -1.39 -9.73
N GLN A 38 7.72 -0.58 -8.98
CA GLN A 38 8.46 0.50 -9.62
C GLN A 38 9.53 -0.07 -10.55
N ASN A 39 9.57 0.47 -11.76
CA ASN A 39 10.56 0.09 -12.76
C ASN A 39 11.95 0.50 -12.24
N ASP A 40 12.81 -0.48 -11.93
CA ASP A 40 14.17 -0.29 -11.37
C ASP A 40 15.07 0.66 -12.17
N ASN A 41 14.65 1.04 -13.37
CA ASN A 41 15.31 2.01 -14.23
C ASN A 41 15.19 3.47 -13.72
N LEU A 42 14.31 3.74 -12.77
CA LEU A 42 14.27 5.01 -12.05
C LEU A 42 15.39 5.00 -11.01
N LYS A 43 16.47 5.74 -11.33
CA LYS A 43 17.57 6.05 -10.40
C LYS A 43 17.00 6.33 -9.00
N THR A 44 17.75 5.90 -7.99
CA THR A 44 17.61 6.17 -6.55
C THR A 44 17.54 7.66 -6.20
N SER A 45 16.61 8.39 -6.80
CA SER A 45 16.20 9.74 -6.44
C SER A 45 14.95 9.62 -5.61
N THR A 46 14.85 10.46 -4.58
CA THR A 46 13.66 10.64 -3.76
C THR A 46 12.41 10.66 -4.64
N LEU A 47 11.51 9.72 -4.43
CA LEU A 47 10.22 9.69 -5.11
C LEU A 47 9.27 10.56 -4.31
N ASP A 48 8.97 11.74 -4.85
CA ASP A 48 7.93 12.59 -4.30
C ASP A 48 6.56 12.04 -4.71
N LEU A 49 5.78 11.57 -3.74
CA LEU A 49 4.40 11.12 -3.95
C LEU A 49 3.45 12.31 -3.75
N GLY A 50 2.92 12.84 -4.85
CA GLY A 50 1.80 13.77 -4.84
C GLY A 50 0.47 13.02 -4.93
N ILE A 51 -0.46 13.30 -4.01
CA ILE A 51 -1.82 12.76 -4.05
C ILE A 51 -2.80 13.93 -4.11
N GLU A 52 -3.62 13.95 -5.16
CA GLU A 52 -4.71 14.91 -5.32
C GLU A 52 -6.05 14.17 -5.24
N PHE A 53 -7.01 14.76 -4.52
CA PHE A 53 -8.36 14.22 -4.37
C PHE A 53 -9.36 15.21 -4.92
N GLU A 54 -10.28 14.70 -5.74
CA GLU A 54 -11.48 15.42 -6.17
C GLU A 54 -12.69 14.68 -5.61
N ALA A 55 -13.71 15.44 -5.20
CA ALA A 55 -14.95 14.90 -4.67
C ALA A 55 -16.13 15.64 -5.27
N ASP A 56 -17.19 14.91 -5.61
CA ASP A 56 -18.45 15.46 -6.12
C ASP A 56 -19.20 16.31 -5.08
N ILE A 57 -18.84 16.16 -3.80
CA ILE A 57 -19.44 16.84 -2.65
C ILE A 57 -18.30 17.42 -1.81
N GLU A 58 -18.51 18.61 -1.26
CA GLU A 58 -17.54 19.24 -0.35
C GLU A 58 -17.25 18.36 0.88
N PHE A 59 -15.97 18.31 1.26
CA PHE A 59 -15.57 17.67 2.51
C PHE A 59 -16.15 18.42 3.71
N PRO A 60 -16.81 17.73 4.67
CA PRO A 60 -17.30 18.37 5.87
C PRO A 60 -16.21 19.13 6.65
N PRO A 61 -16.56 20.15 7.43
CA PRO A 61 -15.60 20.83 8.30
C PRO A 61 -14.98 19.83 9.28
N PHE A 62 -13.69 20.03 9.59
CA PHE A 62 -12.89 19.15 10.46
C PHE A 62 -12.59 17.75 9.89
N THR A 63 -12.69 17.56 8.58
CA THR A 63 -12.22 16.34 7.92
C THR A 63 -10.69 16.23 8.02
N SER A 64 -10.20 15.09 8.51
CA SER A 64 -8.77 14.77 8.54
C SER A 64 -8.48 13.59 7.62
N ALA A 65 -7.39 13.66 6.87
CA ALA A 65 -6.88 12.54 6.10
C ALA A 65 -5.71 11.89 6.84
N TYR A 66 -5.70 10.56 6.87
CA TYR A 66 -4.62 9.77 7.45
C TYR A 66 -4.02 8.89 6.36
N CYS A 67 -2.70 8.77 6.37
CA CYS A 67 -1.97 7.89 5.45
C CYS A 67 -1.18 6.87 6.27
N LEU A 68 -1.20 5.62 5.81
CA LEU A 68 -0.35 4.55 6.33
C LEU A 68 0.62 4.14 5.21
N ILE A 69 1.91 4.32 5.46
CA ILE A 69 2.96 3.91 4.54
C ILE A 69 3.46 2.53 5.00
N LEU A 70 3.24 1.53 4.17
CA LEU A 70 3.79 0.19 4.35
C LEU A 70 5.01 0.07 3.45
N HIS A 71 6.16 -0.17 4.06
CA HIS A 71 7.43 -0.37 3.36
C HIS A 71 7.96 -1.75 3.75
N ASP A 72 8.16 -2.61 2.76
CA ASP A 72 8.77 -3.92 2.94
C ASP A 72 10.21 -3.88 2.41
N GLN A 73 11.15 -4.44 3.17
CA GLN A 73 12.53 -4.65 2.73
C GLN A 73 12.82 -6.13 2.77
N ILE A 74 13.13 -6.72 1.62
CA ILE A 74 13.52 -8.13 1.57
C ILE A 74 14.98 -8.21 2.03
N ILE A 75 15.17 -8.74 3.23
CA ILE A 75 16.50 -9.00 3.78
C ILE A 75 16.84 -10.48 3.54
N THR A 76 17.90 -10.73 2.78
CA THR A 76 18.45 -12.07 2.58
C THR A 76 19.51 -12.35 3.65
N TYR A 77 19.30 -13.40 4.45
CA TYR A 77 20.28 -13.89 5.41
C TYR A 77 20.94 -15.18 4.90
N ASN A 78 22.27 -15.21 4.92
CA ASN A 78 23.05 -16.41 4.62
C ASN A 78 23.57 -17.03 5.94
N PRO A 79 23.02 -18.18 6.36
CA PRO A 79 23.37 -18.79 7.64
C PRO A 79 24.77 -19.41 7.67
N PHE A 80 25.42 -19.64 6.52
CA PHE A 80 26.75 -20.25 6.47
C PHE A 80 27.87 -19.26 6.78
N ASN A 81 27.71 -17.99 6.42
CA ASN A 81 28.71 -16.95 6.63
C ASN A 81 28.19 -15.79 7.50
N GLY A 82 26.93 -15.84 7.94
CA GLY A 82 26.28 -14.81 8.74
C GLY A 82 25.98 -13.52 7.96
N GLU A 83 26.06 -13.55 6.64
CA GLU A 83 25.88 -12.36 5.81
C GLU A 83 24.41 -11.96 5.73
N VAL A 84 24.14 -10.67 5.88
CA VAL A 84 22.82 -10.06 5.75
C VAL A 84 22.88 -9.08 4.58
N ARG A 85 22.07 -9.29 3.55
CA ARG A 85 21.94 -8.39 2.39
C ARG A 85 20.54 -7.83 2.34
N VAL A 86 20.41 -6.52 2.28
CA VAL A 86 19.16 -5.86 1.91
C VAL A 86 19.12 -5.87 0.38
N LEU A 87 18.08 -6.47 -0.19
CA LEU A 87 17.82 -6.44 -1.63
C LEU A 87 17.18 -5.11 -2.03
#